data_AF-A0A5E7FFX8-F1
#
_entry.id   AF-A0A5E7FFX8-F1
#
_cell.length_a   1.000
_cell.length_b   1.000
_cell.length_c   1.000
_cell.angle_alpha   90.00
_cell.angle_beta   90.00
_cell.angle_gamma   90.00
#
_symmetry.space_group_name_H-M   'P 1'
#
loop_
_entity.id
_entity.type
_entity.pdbx_description
1 polymer ?
#
loop_
_entity_poly.entity_id
_entity_poly.type
_entity_poly.pdbx_seq_one_letter_code
_entity_poly.pdbx_strand_id
1 'polypeptide(L)' 'MEKAFRNPLFLTGLPLMICGIAITAPGLWIPGLALMVAGWAKGNKRS' A
#
# COMPACT_ATOMS: atom_id res chain seq x y z
N MET A 1 -30.04 1.63 2.83
CA MET A 1 -28.70 1.68 2.19
C MET A 1 -28.50 2.94 1.34
N GLU A 2 -29.47 3.33 0.50
CA GLU A 2 -29.36 4.52 -0.40
C GLU A 2 -29.11 5.88 0.28
N LYS A 3 -29.49 6.03 1.56
CA LYS A 3 -29.25 7.27 2.32
C LYS A 3 -27.77 7.48 2.66
N ALA A 4 -27.01 6.41 2.88
CA ALA A 4 -25.58 6.47 3.16
C ALA A 4 -24.78 6.84 1.91
N PHE A 5 -25.23 6.40 0.72
CA PHE A 5 -24.59 6.72 -0.55
C PHE A 5 -24.83 8.16 -1.02
N ARG A 6 -25.90 8.82 -0.54
CA ARG A 6 -26.15 10.25 -0.82
C ARG A 6 -25.33 11.20 0.04
N ASN A 7 -24.63 10.69 1.04
CA ASN A 7 -23.78 11.50 1.89
C ASN A 7 -22.46 11.77 1.14
N PRO A 8 -22.14 13.03 0.78
CA PRO A 8 -20.98 13.36 -0.06
C PRO A 8 -19.66 12.91 0.58
N LEU A 9 -19.62 12.83 1.91
CA LEU A 9 -18.48 12.36 2.70
C LEU A 9 -18.20 10.86 2.49
N PHE A 10 -19.23 10.05 2.23
CA PHE A 10 -19.07 8.62 1.92
C PHE A 10 -18.64 8.41 0.47
N LEU A 11 -19.17 9.24 -0.44
CA LEU A 11 -18.83 9.22 -1.87
C LEU A 11 -17.39 9.63 -2.14
N THR A 12 -16.85 10.56 -1.35
CA THR A 12 -15.44 10.99 -1.45
C THR A 12 -14.52 10.18 -0.56
N GLY A 13 -14.99 9.69 0.60
CA GLY A 13 -14.19 8.90 1.52
C GLY A 13 -13.79 7.54 0.99
N LEU A 14 -14.70 6.84 0.29
CA LEU A 14 -14.43 5.53 -0.30
C LEU A 14 -13.31 5.55 -1.36
N PRO A 15 -13.35 6.43 -2.40
CA PRO A 15 -12.27 6.51 -3.38
C PRO A 15 -10.97 7.03 -2.78
N LEU A 16 -11.00 7.93 -1.79
CA LEU A 16 -9.79 8.40 -1.11
C LEU A 16 -9.09 7.26 -0.35
N MET A 17 -9.87 6.40 0.30
CA MET A 17 -9.37 5.18 0.96
C MET A 17 -8.74 4.22 -0.06
N ILE A 18 -9.40 4.00 -1.19
CA ILE A 18 -8.89 3.10 -2.24
C ILE A 18 -7.59 3.64 -2.84
N CYS A 19 -7.54 4.93 -3.19
CA CYS A 19 -6.32 5.56 -3.70
C CYS A 19 -5.21 5.58 -2.63
N GLY A 20 -5.56 5.83 -1.37
CA GLY A 20 -4.63 5.75 -0.25
C GLY A 20 -3.99 4.37 -0.17
N ILE A 21 -4.79 3.29 -0.08
CA ILE A 21 -4.28 1.92 -0.04
C ILE A 21 -3.46 1.58 -1.28
N ALA A 22 -3.90 2.00 -2.47
CA ALA A 22 -3.20 1.75 -3.73
C ALA A 22 -1.83 2.47 -3.82
N ILE A 23 -1.63 3.57 -3.09
CA ILE A 23 -0.34 4.28 -3.03
C ILE A 23 0.53 3.70 -1.91
N THR A 24 -0.04 3.45 -0.73
CA THR A 24 0.72 2.98 0.43
C THR A 24 1.14 1.52 0.28
N ALA A 25 0.33 0.67 -0.35
CA ALA A 25 0.67 -0.74 -0.57
C ALA A 25 1.97 -0.93 -1.36
N PRO A 26 2.14 -0.37 -2.58
CA PRO A 26 3.42 -0.42 -3.28
C PRO A 26 4.50 0.38 -2.54
N GLY A 27 4.18 1.54 -1.95
CA GLY A 27 5.13 2.33 -1.17
C GLY A 27 5.73 1.59 0.03
N LEU A 28 5.02 0.63 0.62
CA LEU A 28 5.49 -0.24 1.70
C LEU A 28 6.14 -1.53 1.18
N TRP A 29 5.65 -2.05 0.05
CA TRP A 29 6.20 -3.26 -0.58
C TRP A 29 7.58 -3.05 -1.16
N ILE A 30 7.84 -1.90 -1.81
CA ILE A 30 9.13 -1.58 -2.44
C ILE A 30 10.29 -1.58 -1.41
N PRO A 31 10.20 -0.90 -0.25
CA PRO A 31 11.25 -0.97 0.76
C PRO A 31 11.37 -2.35 1.40
N GLY A 32 10.26 -3.09 1.56
CA GLY A 32 10.29 -4.48 2.02
C GLY A 32 11.07 -5.40 1.07
N LEU A 33 10.78 -5.32 -0.24
CA LEU A 33 11.52 -6.03 -1.30
C LEU A 33 12.99 -5.59 -1.35
N ALA A 34 13.27 -4.30 -1.24
CA ALA A 34 14.63 -3.78 -1.24
C ALA A 34 15.46 -4.32 -0.07
N LEU A 35 14.88 -4.40 1.14
CA LEU A 35 15.53 -5.00 2.30
C LEU A 35 15.73 -6.51 2.14
N MET A 36 14.75 -7.21 1.55
CA MET A 36 14.84 -8.65 1.29
C MET A 36 15.97 -8.96 0.29
N VAL A 37 16.06 -8.19 -0.80
CA VAL A 37 17.13 -8.28 -1.81
C VAL A 37 18.49 -7.90 -1.21
N ALA A 38 18.57 -6.83 -0.42
CA ALA A 38 19.80 -6.42 0.24
C ALA A 38 20.29 -7.48 1.25
N GLY A 39 19.36 -8.08 2.01
CA GLY A 39 19.64 -9.19 2.92
C GLY A 39 20.14 -10.43 2.18
N TRP A 40 19.48 -10.79 1.07
CA TRP A 40 19.88 -11.91 0.22
C TRP A 40 21.26 -11.70 -0.41
N ALA A 41 21.51 -10.52 -0.99
CA ALA A 41 22.80 -10.16 -1.58
C ALA A 41 23.95 -10.15 -0.54
N LYS A 42 23.66 -9.79 0.72
CA LYS A 42 24.64 -9.84 1.81
C LYS A 42 24.87 -11.27 2.32
N GLY A 43 23.84 -12.11 2.35
CA GLY A 43 23.95 -13.53 2.70
C GLY A 43 24.71 -14.34 1.65
N ASN A 44 24.46 -14.08 0.37
CA ASN A 44 25.10 -14.79 -0.74
C ASN A 44 26.59 -14.44 -0.93
N LYS A 45 27.05 -13.32 -0.37
CA LYS A 45 28.49 -12.95 -0.33
C LYS A 45 29.22 -13.49 0.91
N ARG A 46 28.49 -14.08 1.86
CA ARG A 46 29.04 -14.67 3.10
C ARG A 46 29.07 -16.21 3.08
N SER A 47 28.55 -16.84 2.02
CA SER A 47 28.62 -18.28 1.80
C SER A 47 29.71 -18.64 0.80
#